data_AF-A0A072UF39-F1
#
_entry.id   AF-A0A072UF39-F1
#
_cell.length_a   1.000
_cell.length_b   1.000
_cell.length_c   1.000
_cell.angle_alpha   90.00
_cell.angle_beta   90.00
_cell.angle_gamma   90.00
#
_symmetry.space_group_name_H-M   'P 1'
#
loop_
_entity.id
_entity.type
_entity.pdbx_description
1 polymer ?
#
loop_
_entity_poly.entity_id
_entity_poly.type
_entity_poly.pdbx_seq_one_letter_code
_entity_poly.pdbx_strand_id
1 'polypeptide(L)'
;MQRIQYARTKSDVIAKADGTFVPREKRKRHDDKAGKKRKDQNDANLAGTGLNPAYAGAYGATPALSQIPYPGGAKSLLPEAPAPPNNILFIQNLPNETTPMMLQMLFLQYPGFKEVRMVEAKPGIAFVEYGDEMQSTVAMQALQGFKIAPQNPMLITYAKK
;
A
#
# COMPACT_ATOMS: atom_id res chain seq x y z
N MET A 1 -24.94 -36.05 -2.56
CA MET A 1 -24.07 -35.95 -3.76
C MET A 1 -23.81 -34.48 -4.05
N GLN A 2 -22.66 -33.94 -3.62
CA GLN A 2 -22.29 -32.54 -3.90
C GLN A 2 -21.84 -32.43 -5.37
N ARG A 3 -22.48 -31.57 -6.18
CA ARG A 3 -22.00 -31.21 -7.52
C ARG A 3 -21.17 -29.93 -7.44
N ILE A 4 -19.87 -30.04 -7.74
CA ILE A 4 -18.96 -28.89 -7.80
C ILE A 4 -19.01 -28.30 -9.21
N GLN A 5 -19.23 -26.99 -9.32
CA GLN A 5 -19.15 -26.26 -10.60
C GLN A 5 -17.73 -25.75 -10.84
N TYR A 6 -17.20 -25.99 -12.04
CA TYR A 6 -15.88 -25.54 -12.46
C TYR A 6 -15.92 -24.21 -13.21
N ALA A 7 -14.84 -23.44 -13.09
CA ALA A 7 -14.65 -22.21 -13.85
C ALA A 7 -14.52 -22.53 -15.35
N ARG A 8 -15.22 -21.74 -16.19
CA ARG A 8 -15.26 -21.94 -17.66
C ARG A 8 -14.16 -21.20 -18.42
N THR A 9 -13.34 -20.41 -17.72
CA THR A 9 -12.31 -19.55 -18.34
C THR A 9 -11.00 -19.63 -17.56
N LYS A 10 -9.88 -19.52 -18.29
CA LYS A 10 -8.54 -19.51 -17.71
C LYS A 10 -8.37 -18.30 -16.78
N SER A 11 -7.59 -18.47 -15.71
CA SER A 11 -7.20 -17.37 -14.84
C SER A 11 -6.17 -16.46 -15.51
N ASP A 12 -6.16 -15.18 -15.15
CA ASP A 12 -5.30 -14.16 -15.74
C ASP A 12 -3.79 -14.47 -15.61
N VAL A 13 -3.39 -15.24 -14.59
CA VAL A 13 -2.01 -15.73 -14.42
C VAL A 13 -1.60 -16.66 -15.56
N ILE A 14 -2.49 -17.57 -15.96
CA ILE A 14 -2.22 -18.51 -17.06
C ILE A 14 -2.20 -17.74 -18.38
N ALA A 15 -3.11 -16.78 -18.58
CA ALA A 15 -3.13 -15.96 -19.79
C ALA A 15 -1.85 -15.12 -19.97
N LYS A 16 -1.26 -14.64 -18.87
CA LYS A 16 0.02 -13.91 -18.90
C LYS A 16 1.20 -14.82 -19.24
N ALA A 17 1.21 -16.05 -18.74
CA ALA A 17 2.24 -17.03 -19.06
C ALA A 17 2.15 -17.52 -20.52
N ASP A 18 0.93 -17.72 -21.04
CA ASP A 18 0.66 -18.17 -22.41
C ASP A 18 0.83 -17.05 -23.46
N GLY A 19 1.15 -15.81 -23.05
CA GLY A 19 1.32 -14.67 -23.97
C GLY A 19 0.03 -14.21 -24.66
N THR A 20 -1.14 -14.71 -24.24
CA THR A 20 -2.47 -14.37 -24.78
C THR A 20 -3.19 -13.30 -23.94
N PHE A 21 -2.52 -12.76 -22.92
CA PHE A 21 -3.07 -11.73 -22.05
C PHE A 21 -3.29 -10.42 -22.81
N VAL A 22 -4.55 -10.09 -23.06
CA VAL A 22 -4.96 -8.76 -23.53
C VAL A 22 -5.20 -7.89 -22.29
N PRO A 23 -4.39 -6.84 -22.05
CA PRO A 23 -4.62 -5.91 -20.95
C PRO A 23 -5.97 -5.23 -21.15
N ARG A 24 -6.94 -5.52 -20.29
CA ARG A 24 -8.23 -4.85 -20.33
C ARG A 24 -8.04 -3.40 -19.88
N GLU A 25 -8.19 -2.47 -20.84
CA GLU A 25 -8.06 -1.04 -20.62
C GLU A 25 -8.94 -0.58 -19.45
N LYS A 26 -8.37 0.27 -18.58
CA LYS A 26 -9.00 0.80 -17.37
C LYS A 26 -10.32 1.48 -17.70
N ARG A 27 -11.44 0.77 -17.54
CA ARG A 27 -12.74 1.42 -17.44
C ARG A 27 -12.77 2.18 -16.11
N LYS A 28 -12.74 3.50 -16.24
CA LYS A 28 -13.19 4.45 -15.21
C LYS A 28 -14.52 3.97 -14.64
N ARG A 29 -14.68 4.17 -13.33
CA ARG A 29 -15.89 4.00 -12.52
C ARG A 29 -17.15 4.31 -13.33
N HIS A 30 -18.14 3.42 -13.28
CA HIS A 30 -19.49 3.73 -13.74
C HIS A 30 -20.45 3.49 -12.58
N ASP A 31 -20.62 4.55 -11.79
CA ASP A 31 -21.82 4.80 -10.99
C ASP A 31 -23.01 4.99 -11.95
N ASP A 32 -24.19 4.63 -11.48
CA ASP A 32 -25.46 4.56 -12.20
C ASP A 32 -25.87 5.82 -13.02
N LYS A 33 -26.79 5.56 -13.96
CA LYS A 33 -27.88 6.44 -14.43
C LYS A 33 -27.72 7.18 -15.77
N ALA A 34 -28.82 7.12 -16.53
CA ALA A 34 -29.27 8.02 -17.61
C ALA A 34 -28.85 7.73 -19.07
N GLY A 35 -29.65 6.87 -19.71
CA GLY A 35 -30.48 7.16 -20.89
C GLY A 35 -30.08 8.22 -21.96
N LYS A 36 -30.48 7.87 -23.19
CA LYS A 36 -30.78 8.68 -24.40
C LYS A 36 -29.71 8.81 -25.50
N LYS A 37 -30.12 8.21 -26.62
CA LYS A 37 -30.24 8.75 -28.00
C LYS A 37 -29.03 8.66 -28.95
N ARG A 38 -29.40 8.14 -30.12
CA ARG A 38 -28.70 8.00 -31.40
C ARG A 38 -28.60 9.36 -32.13
N LYS A 39 -27.90 9.32 -33.29
CA LYS A 39 -27.77 10.31 -34.39
C LYS A 39 -26.69 11.38 -34.15
N ASP A 40 -25.94 11.94 -35.10
CA ASP A 40 -25.50 11.70 -36.49
C ASP A 40 -24.78 13.01 -36.87
N GLN A 41 -23.60 12.92 -37.49
CA GLN A 41 -23.08 13.79 -38.57
C GLN A 41 -23.04 15.35 -38.43
N ASN A 42 -21.89 15.89 -38.84
CA ASN A 42 -21.72 17.00 -39.80
C ASN A 42 -21.10 18.34 -39.33
N ASP A 43 -19.94 18.62 -39.95
CA ASP A 43 -19.41 19.86 -40.55
C ASP A 43 -19.02 21.18 -39.82
N ALA A 44 -17.88 21.67 -40.35
CA ALA A 44 -17.48 23.04 -40.69
C ALA A 44 -17.09 24.10 -39.63
N ASN A 45 -15.78 24.33 -39.56
CA ASN A 45 -15.04 25.61 -39.66
C ASN A 45 -15.77 26.94 -39.33
N LEU A 46 -15.19 27.75 -38.42
CA LEU A 46 -14.63 29.08 -38.74
C LEU A 46 -13.92 29.76 -37.54
N ALA A 47 -12.63 30.03 -37.78
CA ALA A 47 -11.72 31.10 -37.35
C ALA A 47 -11.94 31.96 -36.08
N GLY A 48 -10.85 32.17 -35.33
CA GLY A 48 -10.70 33.23 -34.32
C GLY A 48 -9.34 33.28 -33.61
N THR A 49 -8.27 33.60 -34.36
CA THR A 49 -7.02 34.30 -33.98
C THR A 49 -6.53 34.33 -32.51
N GLY A 50 -5.27 33.88 -32.30
CA GLY A 50 -4.50 34.24 -31.09
C GLY A 50 -3.12 33.55 -30.93
N LEU A 51 -2.14 33.95 -31.77
CA LEU A 51 -0.69 34.07 -31.48
C LEU A 51 0.14 32.87 -30.91
N ASN A 52 0.90 32.26 -31.84
CA ASN A 52 2.24 31.61 -31.83
C ASN A 52 3.30 32.03 -30.76
N PRO A 53 4.52 31.40 -30.65
CA PRO A 53 5.06 30.20 -31.35
C PRO A 53 5.94 29.21 -30.51
N ALA A 54 6.41 28.16 -31.22
CA ALA A 54 7.67 27.39 -31.07
C ALA A 54 7.71 26.29 -29.99
N TYR A 55 8.08 25.03 -30.27
CA TYR A 55 9.02 24.50 -31.25
C TYR A 55 8.65 23.08 -31.69
N ALA A 56 9.06 22.72 -32.90
CA ALA A 56 8.78 21.47 -33.61
C ALA A 56 9.78 20.33 -33.25
N GLY A 57 9.38 19.10 -33.59
CA GLY A 57 10.32 18.03 -33.95
C GLY A 57 10.25 16.78 -33.05
N ALA A 58 9.99 15.56 -33.55
CA ALA A 58 10.74 14.80 -34.55
C ALA A 58 11.72 13.80 -33.90
N TYR A 59 11.37 12.51 -33.98
CA TYR A 59 12.22 11.31 -34.01
C TYR A 59 13.23 11.05 -32.88
N GLY A 60 13.03 9.92 -32.18
CA GLY A 60 14.12 9.04 -31.77
C GLY A 60 14.85 9.37 -30.46
N ALA A 61 15.59 8.35 -30.01
CA ALA A 61 16.55 8.31 -28.91
C ALA A 61 16.00 8.13 -27.48
N THR A 62 16.26 6.93 -26.97
CA THR A 62 16.45 6.57 -25.57
C THR A 62 17.23 7.62 -24.77
N PRO A 63 16.89 7.87 -23.50
CA PRO A 63 17.88 8.24 -22.48
C PRO A 63 18.30 6.95 -21.77
N ALA A 64 19.48 6.40 -22.08
CA ALA A 64 20.76 6.76 -21.48
C ALA A 64 20.80 6.49 -19.96
N LEU A 65 21.43 5.36 -19.66
CA LEU A 65 21.95 4.91 -18.38
C LEU A 65 22.70 6.05 -17.66
N SER A 66 22.07 6.69 -16.68
CA SER A 66 22.78 7.58 -15.76
C SER A 66 23.04 6.83 -14.45
N GLN A 67 24.22 6.20 -14.42
CA GLN A 67 24.90 5.80 -13.19
C GLN A 67 25.11 7.03 -12.32
N ILE A 68 24.47 7.06 -11.16
CA ILE A 68 24.85 7.96 -10.07
C ILE A 68 25.45 7.06 -8.99
N PRO A 69 26.73 7.23 -8.61
CA PRO A 69 27.27 6.55 -7.45
C PRO A 69 26.67 7.24 -6.21
N TYR A 70 25.81 6.55 -5.48
CA TYR A 70 25.38 7.01 -4.16
C TYR A 70 26.39 6.52 -3.11
N PRO A 71 27.18 7.40 -2.49
CA PRO A 71 27.80 7.10 -1.22
C PRO A 71 26.79 7.36 -0.10
N GLY A 72 26.68 6.46 0.86
CA GLY A 72 26.10 6.76 2.17
C GLY A 72 24.65 6.35 2.35
N GLY A 73 24.44 5.43 3.29
CA GLY A 73 23.14 4.92 3.68
C GLY A 73 22.25 6.00 4.29
N ALA A 74 21.22 6.40 3.55
CA ALA A 74 20.03 6.98 4.12
C ALA A 74 19.07 5.84 4.50
N LYS A 75 18.82 5.67 5.79
CA LYS A 75 17.69 4.85 6.27
C LYS A 75 16.44 5.40 5.59
N SER A 76 15.87 4.62 4.69
CA SER A 76 14.67 4.96 3.95
C SER A 76 13.55 5.35 4.94
N LEU A 77 13.19 6.64 4.96
CA LEU A 77 12.00 7.17 5.63
C LEU A 77 10.73 6.97 4.78
N LEU A 78 10.79 6.12 3.75
CA LEU A 78 9.60 5.75 3.00
C LEU A 78 8.71 4.87 3.88
N PRO A 79 7.38 5.09 3.89
CA PRO A 79 6.44 4.15 4.47
C PRO A 79 6.69 2.79 3.84
N GLU A 80 7.23 1.86 4.62
CA GLU A 80 7.35 0.48 4.23
C GLU A 80 5.96 0.03 3.77
N ALA A 81 5.87 -0.53 2.55
CA ALA A 81 4.60 -1.01 2.04
C ALA A 81 3.95 -1.90 3.12
N PRO A 82 2.68 -1.64 3.51
CA PRO A 82 2.09 -2.31 4.65
C PRO A 82 2.20 -3.82 4.41
N ALA A 83 2.96 -4.48 5.28
CA ALA A 83 3.08 -5.92 5.24
C ALA A 83 1.66 -6.55 5.24
N PRO A 84 1.47 -7.71 4.61
CA PRO A 84 0.18 -8.39 4.66
C PRO A 84 -0.25 -8.60 6.13
N PRO A 85 -1.56 -8.64 6.41
CA PRO A 85 -2.05 -8.87 7.76
C PRO A 85 -1.35 -10.06 8.44
N ASN A 86 -0.96 -9.84 9.69
CA ASN A 86 -0.23 -10.79 10.51
C ASN A 86 -0.73 -10.68 11.95
N ASN A 87 -0.75 -11.78 12.69
CA ASN A 87 -1.08 -11.78 14.12
C ASN A 87 0.05 -11.19 14.98
N ILE A 88 1.23 -10.95 14.40
CA ILE A 88 2.35 -10.27 15.06
C ILE A 88 2.46 -8.83 14.54
N LEU A 89 2.51 -7.87 15.47
CA LEU A 89 2.74 -6.46 15.21
C LEU A 89 4.20 -6.11 15.51
N PHE A 90 4.79 -5.29 14.63
CA PHE A 90 6.08 -4.66 14.81
C PHE A 90 5.87 -3.20 15.20
N ILE A 91 6.41 -2.83 16.35
CA ILE A 91 6.30 -1.51 16.95
C ILE A 91 7.65 -0.82 16.87
N GLN A 92 7.62 0.43 16.45
CA GLN A 92 8.78 1.29 16.31
C GLN A 92 8.56 2.66 16.96
N ASN A 93 9.64 3.42 17.07
CA ASN A 93 9.64 4.77 17.64
C ASN A 93 9.21 4.79 19.12
N LEU A 94 9.55 3.75 19.87
CA LEU A 94 9.31 3.72 21.32
C LEU A 94 10.40 4.53 22.06
N PRO A 95 10.05 5.28 23.12
CA PRO A 95 11.03 5.88 24.03
C PRO A 95 11.95 4.83 24.67
N ASN A 96 13.19 5.23 25.00
CA ASN A 96 14.17 4.35 25.65
C ASN A 96 13.72 3.88 27.04
N GLU A 97 12.88 4.66 27.71
CA GLU A 97 12.32 4.35 29.03
C GLU A 97 11.12 3.40 28.96
N THR A 98 10.68 3.02 27.75
CA THR A 98 9.56 2.09 27.57
C THR A 98 9.95 0.72 28.12
N THR A 99 9.17 0.21 29.07
CA THR A 99 9.36 -1.13 29.63
C THR A 99 8.40 -2.14 29.02
N PRO A 100 8.71 -3.46 29.07
CA PRO A 100 7.80 -4.49 28.59
C PRO A 100 6.44 -4.44 29.29
N MET A 101 6.44 -4.15 30.60
CA MET A 101 5.22 -4.04 31.40
C MET A 101 4.30 -2.91 30.92
N MET A 102 4.85 -1.76 30.54
CA MET A 102 4.05 -0.64 29.99
C MET A 102 3.37 -1.03 28.68
N LEU A 103 4.11 -1.71 27.78
CA LEU A 103 3.54 -2.20 26.53
C LEU A 103 2.50 -3.30 26.79
N GLN A 104 2.77 -4.22 27.70
CA GLN A 104 1.80 -5.24 28.09
C GLN A 104 0.50 -4.61 28.56
N MET A 105 0.56 -3.63 29.48
CA MET A 105 -0.62 -2.92 29.98
C MET A 105 -1.38 -2.17 28.88
N LEU A 106 -0.67 -1.63 27.88
CA LEU A 106 -1.29 -0.92 26.76
C LEU A 106 -1.95 -1.87 25.74
N PHE A 107 -1.36 -3.04 25.49
CA PHE A 107 -1.86 -3.97 24.47
C PHE A 107 -2.86 -5.01 25.02
N LEU A 108 -2.81 -5.33 26.32
CA LEU A 108 -3.76 -6.27 26.95
C LEU A 108 -5.21 -5.76 26.95
N GLN A 109 -5.42 -4.46 26.77
CA GLN A 109 -6.76 -3.87 26.68
C GLN A 109 -7.51 -4.28 25.40
N TYR A 110 -6.80 -4.83 24.41
CA TYR A 110 -7.38 -5.37 23.19
C TYR A 110 -7.48 -6.89 23.27
N PRO A 111 -8.59 -7.49 22.82
CA PRO A 111 -8.81 -8.93 22.92
C PRO A 111 -7.75 -9.71 22.14
N GLY A 112 -7.38 -10.86 22.68
CA GLY A 112 -6.46 -11.79 22.01
C GLY A 112 -4.97 -11.50 22.18
N PHE A 113 -4.59 -10.57 23.06
CA PHE A 113 -3.19 -10.37 23.44
C PHE A 113 -2.54 -11.67 23.92
N LYS A 114 -1.33 -11.98 23.44
CA LYS A 114 -0.54 -13.14 23.87
C LYS A 114 0.74 -12.72 24.58
N GLU A 115 1.66 -12.08 23.86
CA GLU A 115 2.97 -11.71 24.40
C GLU A 115 3.50 -10.38 23.83
N VAL A 116 4.36 -9.72 24.62
CA VAL A 116 5.22 -8.64 24.15
C VAL A 116 6.67 -9.12 24.22
N ARG A 117 7.41 -8.90 23.13
CA ARG A 117 8.86 -9.13 23.05
C ARG A 117 9.57 -7.85 22.67
N MET A 118 10.31 -7.27 23.61
CA MET A 118 11.21 -6.16 23.31
C MET A 118 12.54 -6.68 22.74
N VAL A 119 13.20 -5.88 21.91
CA VAL A 119 14.50 -6.25 21.34
C VAL A 119 15.60 -5.53 22.10
N GLU A 120 16.34 -6.25 22.94
CA GLU A 120 17.44 -5.66 23.73
C GLU A 120 18.58 -5.12 22.86
N ALA A 121 18.83 -5.75 21.70
CA ALA A 121 19.83 -5.31 20.74
C ALA A 121 19.52 -3.95 20.10
N LYS A 122 18.26 -3.52 20.12
CA LYS A 122 17.82 -2.25 19.53
C LYS A 122 16.69 -1.64 20.38
N PRO A 123 17.00 -0.74 21.32
CA PRO A 123 15.98 -0.04 22.06
C PRO A 123 15.09 0.77 21.11
N GLY A 124 13.81 0.91 21.48
CA GLY A 124 12.84 1.63 20.68
C GLY A 124 12.01 0.77 19.70
N ILE A 125 12.23 -0.55 19.70
CA ILE A 125 11.42 -1.50 18.94
C ILE A 125 10.89 -2.65 19.81
N ALA A 126 9.71 -3.15 19.46
CA ALA A 126 9.08 -4.28 20.12
C ALA A 126 8.20 -5.07 19.14
N PHE A 127 7.91 -6.32 19.49
CA PHE A 127 6.95 -7.17 18.83
C PHE A 127 5.82 -7.49 19.79
N VAL A 128 4.59 -7.51 19.28
CA VAL A 128 3.41 -7.91 20.05
C VAL A 128 2.67 -8.98 19.27
N GLU A 129 2.43 -10.13 19.91
CA GLU A 129 1.67 -11.22 19.33
C GLU A 129 0.22 -11.21 19.82
N TYR A 130 -0.70 -11.39 18.87
CA TYR A 130 -2.10 -11.65 19.10
C TYR A 130 -2.51 -13.08 18.68
N GLY A 131 -3.72 -13.47 19.10
CA GLY A 131 -4.38 -14.70 18.73
C GLY A 131 -4.55 -14.84 17.22
N ASP A 132 -5.07 -13.80 16.58
CA ASP A 132 -5.32 -13.76 15.15
C ASP A 132 -4.99 -12.39 14.52
N GLU A 133 -5.05 -12.33 13.19
CA GLU A 133 -4.78 -11.13 12.41
C GLU A 133 -5.85 -10.05 12.55
N MET A 134 -7.09 -10.41 12.90
CA MET A 134 -8.18 -9.45 13.06
C MET A 134 -7.99 -8.65 14.36
N GLN A 135 -7.64 -9.34 15.45
CA GLN A 135 -7.33 -8.80 16.75
C GLN A 135 -6.09 -7.89 16.71
N SER A 136 -5.02 -8.33 16.03
CA SER A 136 -3.83 -7.50 15.83
C SER A 136 -4.16 -6.23 15.04
N THR A 137 -5.03 -6.33 14.03
CA THR A 137 -5.48 -5.18 13.23
C THR A 137 -6.24 -4.16 14.07
N VAL A 138 -7.13 -4.61 14.95
CA VAL A 138 -7.88 -3.73 15.86
C VAL A 138 -6.91 -2.97 16.79
N ALA A 139 -5.97 -3.69 17.42
CA ALA A 139 -4.98 -3.07 18.29
C ALA A 139 -4.07 -2.08 17.52
N MET A 140 -3.62 -2.45 16.32
CA MET A 140 -2.81 -1.60 15.45
C MET A 140 -3.53 -0.29 15.11
N GLN A 141 -4.78 -0.35 14.65
CA GLN A 141 -5.55 0.84 14.27
C GLN A 141 -5.81 1.76 15.47
N ALA A 142 -6.07 1.19 16.65
CA ALA A 142 -6.39 1.94 17.84
C ALA A 142 -5.17 2.59 18.50
N LEU A 143 -3.99 1.97 18.40
CA LEU A 143 -2.74 2.46 18.99
C LEU A 143 -1.80 3.13 17.99
N GLN A 144 -2.18 3.24 16.71
CA GLN A 144 -1.34 3.87 15.71
C GLN A 144 -1.08 5.34 16.06
N GLY A 145 0.20 5.72 16.17
CA GLY A 145 0.59 7.08 16.54
C GLY A 145 0.37 7.42 18.02
N PHE A 146 0.01 6.44 18.86
CA PHE A 146 -0.15 6.66 20.29
C PHE A 146 1.18 7.12 20.91
N LYS A 147 1.11 8.15 21.75
CA LYS A 147 2.28 8.78 22.34
C LYS A 147 2.46 8.28 23.77
N ILE A 148 3.35 7.30 23.95
CA ILE A 148 3.78 6.86 25.29
C ILE A 148 4.50 8.01 26.02
N ALA A 149 5.31 8.78 25.27
CA ALA A 149 5.91 10.03 25.72
C ALA A 149 5.56 11.16 24.74
N PRO A 150 5.58 12.44 25.16
CA PRO A 150 5.07 13.57 24.37
C PRO A 150 5.68 13.70 22.96
N GLN A 151 6.92 13.23 22.79
CA GLN A 151 7.73 13.48 21.59
C GLN A 151 7.79 12.27 20.62
N ASN A 152 7.32 11.09 21.03
CA ASN A 152 7.55 9.85 20.29
C ASN A 152 6.21 9.13 20.02
N PRO A 153 5.48 9.49 18.95
CA PRO A 153 4.31 8.73 18.51
C PRO A 153 4.77 7.36 18.02
N MET A 154 4.28 6.29 18.62
CA MET A 154 4.63 4.93 18.24
C MET A 154 4.13 4.62 16.83
N LEU A 155 4.93 3.89 16.07
CA LEU A 155 4.58 3.41 14.74
C LEU A 155 4.35 1.91 14.81
N ILE A 156 3.17 1.46 14.39
CA ILE A 156 2.79 0.06 14.37
C ILE A 156 2.62 -0.38 12.92
N THR A 157 3.17 -1.55 12.62
CA THR A 157 3.10 -2.22 11.31
C THR A 157 2.91 -3.71 11.55
N TYR A 158 2.42 -4.46 10.56
CA TYR A 158 2.49 -5.93 10.67
C TYR A 158 3.94 -6.39 10.61
N ALA A 159 4.29 -7.37 11.43
CA ALA A 159 5.59 -8.00 11.35
C ALA A 159 5.71 -8.76 10.02
N LYS A 160 6.90 -8.74 9.43
CA LYS A 160 7.22 -9.56 8.27
C LYS A 160 7.33 -11.02 8.71
N LYS A 161 6.79 -11.93 7.88
CA LYS A 161 7.01 -13.37 8.03
C LYS A 161 8.41 -13.75 7.58
#